data_AF-A0A7K1FSC0-F1
#
_entry.id   AF-A0A7K1FSC0-F1
#
_cell.length_a   1.000
_cell.length_b   1.000
_cell.length_c   1.000
_cell.angle_alpha   90.00
_cell.angle_beta   90.00
_cell.angle_gamma   90.00
#
_symmetry.space_group_name_H-M   'P 1'
#
loop_
_entity.id
_entity.type
_entity.pdbx_description
1 polymer ?
#
loop_
_entity_poly.entity_id
_entity_poly.type
_entity_poly.pdbx_seq_one_letter_code
_entity_poly.pdbx_strand_id
1 'polypeptide(L)'
;MTATPAGRSRRADRGGVTVEAALALSSLMVVLVLCLAGLMTVIAQLRISDAAAEAARLAGRGDESGAQAAVAALAPSGASLELGVDGDLVVAVVRASPGSVLSGIRLDARAVAHREESIGG
;
A
#
# COMPACT_ATOMS: atom_id res chain seq x y z
N MET A 1 -57.29 15.38 40.81
CA MET A 1 -56.42 14.35 41.40
C MET A 1 -55.50 13.84 40.31
N THR A 2 -54.38 14.53 40.08
CA THR A 2 -53.43 14.24 39.00
C THR A 2 -52.16 13.66 39.60
N ALA A 3 -51.90 12.38 39.35
CA ALA A 3 -50.65 11.74 39.74
C ALA A 3 -49.60 11.97 38.65
N THR A 4 -48.50 12.65 38.99
CA THR A 4 -47.32 12.80 38.13
C THR A 4 -46.41 11.59 38.30
N PRO A 5 -46.06 10.83 37.25
CA PRO A 5 -45.06 9.78 37.37
C PRO A 5 -43.67 10.41 37.20
N ALA A 6 -42.97 10.64 38.32
CA ALA A 6 -41.55 10.93 38.35
C ALA A 6 -40.77 9.63 38.55
N GLY A 7 -40.06 9.15 37.53
CA GLY A 7 -39.17 7.99 37.71
C GLY A 7 -38.75 7.25 36.45
N ARG A 8 -38.07 7.93 35.51
CA ARG A 8 -37.40 7.25 34.37
C ARG A 8 -35.99 7.75 34.03
N SER A 9 -35.46 8.78 34.71
CA SER A 9 -34.21 9.45 34.30
C SER A 9 -32.91 8.74 34.71
N ARG A 10 -32.82 8.16 35.91
CA ARG A 10 -31.53 7.67 36.46
C ARG A 10 -30.93 6.43 35.76
N ARG A 11 -31.75 5.62 35.08
CA ARG A 11 -31.28 4.41 34.37
C ARG A 11 -30.83 4.71 32.94
N ALA A 12 -31.41 5.75 32.34
CA ALA A 12 -31.06 6.22 31.01
C ALA A 12 -29.68 6.89 30.98
N ASP A 13 -29.35 7.75 31.96
CA ASP A 13 -28.03 8.40 32.03
C ASP A 13 -26.89 7.39 32.20
N ARG A 14 -27.07 6.37 33.05
CA ARG A 14 -26.03 5.35 33.28
C ARG A 14 -25.81 4.43 32.08
N GLY A 15 -26.87 4.12 31.33
CA GLY A 15 -26.75 3.39 30.05
C GLY A 15 -26.16 4.26 28.95
N GLY A 16 -26.50 5.56 28.93
CA GLY A 16 -26.01 6.54 27.98
C GLY A 16 -24.49 6.69 28.01
N VAL A 17 -23.89 6.82 29.20
CA VAL A 17 -22.41 6.93 29.32
C VAL A 17 -21.68 5.67 28.85
N THR A 18 -22.26 4.48 29.04
CA THR A 18 -21.68 3.23 28.53
C THR A 18 -21.79 3.13 27.01
N VAL A 19 -22.92 3.55 26.45
CA VAL A 19 -23.13 3.59 24.99
C VAL A 19 -22.18 4.61 24.34
N GLU A 20 -22.01 5.78 24.94
CA GLU A 20 -21.09 6.82 24.46
C GLU A 20 -19.64 6.32 24.47
N ALA A 21 -19.20 5.69 25.56
CA ALA A 21 -17.87 5.09 25.64
C ALA A 21 -17.68 3.96 24.60
N ALA A 22 -18.69 3.13 24.38
CA ALA A 22 -18.65 2.07 23.39
C ALA A 22 -18.51 2.64 21.96
N LEU A 23 -19.29 3.67 21.63
CA LEU A 23 -19.21 4.34 20.32
C LEU A 23 -17.87 5.06 20.12
N ALA A 24 -17.35 5.72 21.16
CA ALA A 24 -16.04 6.35 21.12
C ALA A 24 -14.94 5.32 20.85
N LEU A 25 -14.98 4.18 21.54
CA LEU A 25 -14.04 3.08 21.32
C LEU A 25 -14.18 2.47 19.92
N SER A 26 -15.41 2.26 19.43
CA SER A 26 -15.66 1.79 18.06
C SER A 26 -15.09 2.76 17.03
N SER A 27 -15.33 4.06 17.19
CA SER A 27 -14.77 5.09 16.31
C SER A 27 -13.24 5.06 16.32
N LEU A 28 -12.62 4.94 17.50
CA LEU A 28 -11.17 4.85 17.64
C LEU A 28 -10.60 3.61 16.92
N MET A 29 -11.26 2.46 17.06
CA MET A 29 -10.86 1.24 16.36
C MET A 29 -10.94 1.39 14.84
N VAL A 30 -12.00 2.02 14.32
CA VAL A 30 -12.13 2.29 12.88
C VAL A 30 -10.98 3.19 12.39
N VAL A 31 -10.68 4.26 13.12
CA VAL A 31 -9.56 5.16 12.79
C VAL A 31 -8.22 4.41 12.82
N LEU A 32 -7.99 3.58 13.84
CA LEU A 32 -6.77 2.78 13.95
C LEU A 32 -6.62 1.82 12.76
N VAL A 33 -7.68 1.10 12.39
CA VAL A 33 -7.68 0.19 11.23
C VAL A 33 -7.38 0.97 9.94
N LEU A 34 -7.96 2.16 9.76
CA LEU A 34 -7.68 3.03 8.62
C LEU A 34 -6.21 3.48 8.59
N CYS A 35 -5.64 3.89 9.73
CA CYS A 35 -4.24 4.26 9.83
C CYS A 35 -3.31 3.10 9.48
N LEU A 36 -3.60 1.90 9.98
CA LEU A 36 -2.82 0.70 9.67
C LEU A 36 -2.94 0.32 8.19
N ALA A 37 -4.13 0.38 7.60
CA ALA A 37 -4.33 0.14 6.18
C ALA A 37 -3.56 1.15 5.31
N GLY A 38 -3.56 2.43 5.69
CA GLY A 38 -2.77 3.47 5.04
C GLY A 38 -1.27 3.18 5.12
N LEU A 39 -0.78 2.84 6.32
CA LEU A 39 0.64 2.50 6.54
C LEU A 39 1.07 1.29 5.69
N MET A 40 0.26 0.23 5.66
CA MET A 40 0.55 -0.95 4.83
C MET A 40 0.58 -0.63 3.34
N THR A 41 -0.28 0.30 2.89
CA THR A 41 -0.28 0.78 1.50
C THR A 41 1.01 1.53 1.17
N VAL A 42 1.47 2.41 2.06
CA VAL A 42 2.74 3.14 1.90
C VAL A 42 3.92 2.18 1.85
N ILE A 43 3.97 1.19 2.74
CA ILE A 43 5.02 0.16 2.75
C ILE A 43 5.04 -0.61 1.42
N ALA A 44 3.88 -1.01 0.90
CA ALA A 44 3.79 -1.68 -0.39
C ALA A 44 4.30 -0.80 -1.54
N GLN A 45 3.96 0.49 -1.53
CA GLN A 45 4.44 1.45 -2.54
C GLN A 45 5.97 1.62 -2.50
N LEU A 46 6.56 1.70 -1.30
CA LEU A 46 8.01 1.79 -1.14
C LEU A 46 8.70 0.55 -1.72
N ARG A 47 8.20 -0.65 -1.39
CA ARG A 47 8.74 -1.91 -1.92
C ARG A 47 8.73 -1.99 -3.44
N ILE A 48 7.66 -1.50 -4.08
CA ILE A 48 7.55 -1.48 -5.55
C ILE A 48 8.52 -0.45 -6.15
N SER A 49 8.74 0.67 -5.46
CA SER A 49 9.69 1.70 -5.88
C SER A 49 11.14 1.19 -5.81
N ASP A 50 11.49 0.50 -4.73
CA ASP A 50 12.81 -0.14 -4.56
C ASP A 50 13.03 -1.24 -5.60
N ALA A 51 12.00 -2.06 -5.87
CA ALA A 51 12.03 -3.08 -6.90
C ALA A 51 12.28 -2.49 -8.30
N ALA A 52 11.58 -1.41 -8.65
CA ALA A 52 11.77 -0.73 -9.93
C ALA A 52 13.19 -0.17 -10.07
N ALA A 53 13.71 0.47 -9.02
CA ALA A 53 15.06 1.03 -9.01
C ALA A 53 16.14 -0.05 -9.19
N GLU A 54 16.01 -1.19 -8.49
CA GLU A 54 16.94 -2.30 -8.64
C GLU A 54 16.82 -2.98 -10.02
N ALA A 55 15.59 -3.17 -10.51
CA ALA A 55 15.36 -3.71 -11.84
C ALA A 55 15.95 -2.83 -12.94
N ALA A 56 15.80 -1.51 -12.85
CA ALA A 56 16.41 -0.58 -13.79
C ALA A 56 17.94 -0.69 -13.77
N ARG A 57 18.57 -0.74 -12.59
CA ARG A 57 20.03 -0.89 -12.45
C ARG A 57 20.56 -2.22 -13.01
N LEU A 58 19.83 -3.31 -12.84
CA LEU A 58 20.21 -4.63 -13.36
C LEU A 58 20.01 -4.69 -14.88
N ALA A 59 18.86 -4.23 -15.37
CA ALA A 59 18.58 -4.18 -16.80
C ALA A 59 19.48 -3.19 -17.54
N GLY A 60 19.91 -2.09 -16.91
CA GLY A 60 20.94 -1.18 -17.43
C GLY A 60 22.28 -1.87 -17.67
N ARG A 61 22.61 -2.90 -16.89
CA ARG A 61 23.79 -3.77 -17.07
C ARG A 61 23.57 -4.91 -18.06
N GLY A 62 22.40 -4.99 -18.67
CA GLY A 62 21.98 -6.11 -19.53
C GLY A 62 21.52 -7.36 -18.76
N ASP A 63 21.37 -7.29 -17.43
CA ASP A 63 20.88 -8.42 -16.62
C ASP A 63 19.36 -8.37 -16.42
N GLU A 64 18.62 -8.77 -17.45
CA GLU A 64 17.15 -8.83 -17.39
C GLU A 64 16.65 -9.94 -16.44
N SER A 65 17.39 -11.05 -16.33
CA SER A 65 17.03 -12.17 -15.46
C SER A 65 17.16 -11.81 -13.97
N GLY A 66 18.22 -11.10 -13.61
CA GLY A 66 18.41 -10.52 -12.29
C GLY A 66 17.36 -9.46 -12.00
N ALA A 67 17.00 -8.63 -13.00
CA ALA A 67 15.92 -7.65 -12.84
C ALA A 67 14.57 -8.32 -12.49
N GLN A 68 14.22 -9.42 -13.16
CA GLN A 68 13.02 -10.20 -12.84
C GLN A 68 13.10 -10.83 -11.43
N ALA A 69 14.24 -11.40 -11.06
CA ALA A 69 14.46 -11.97 -9.74
C ALA A 69 14.36 -10.92 -8.62
N ALA A 70 14.91 -9.72 -8.84
CA ALA A 70 14.82 -8.59 -7.91
C ALA A 70 13.35 -8.18 -7.70
N VAL A 71 12.55 -8.05 -8.77
CA VAL A 71 11.13 -7.75 -8.64
C VAL A 71 10.38 -8.85 -7.88
N ALA A 72 10.66 -10.13 -8.16
CA ALA A 72 10.06 -11.23 -7.45
C ALA A 72 10.40 -11.25 -5.94
N ALA A 73 11.59 -10.78 -5.56
CA ALA A 73 12.03 -10.71 -4.16
C ALA A 73 11.47 -9.48 -3.43
N LEU A 74 11.44 -8.31 -4.08
CA LEU A 74 11.12 -7.03 -3.46
C LEU A 74 9.63 -6.71 -3.54
N ALA A 75 8.99 -6.93 -4.69
CA ALA A 75 7.60 -6.54 -4.93
C ALA A 75 6.59 -7.52 -4.27
N PRO A 76 5.34 -7.07 -4.03
CA PRO A 76 4.26 -7.95 -3.62
C PRO A 76 3.98 -9.06 -4.65
N SER A 77 3.37 -10.16 -4.21
CA SER A 77 2.98 -11.26 -5.09
C SER A 77 2.04 -10.78 -6.20
N GLY A 78 2.24 -11.31 -7.41
CA GLY A 78 1.46 -10.92 -8.59
C GLY A 78 1.90 -9.58 -9.22
N ALA A 79 3.04 -9.01 -8.80
CA ALA A 79 3.62 -7.86 -9.49
C ALA A 79 4.14 -8.25 -10.88
N SER A 80 3.97 -7.35 -11.85
CA SER A 80 4.50 -7.45 -13.20
C SER A 80 5.61 -6.43 -13.42
N LEU A 81 6.67 -6.84 -14.12
CA LEU A 81 7.76 -5.98 -14.58
C LEU A 81 7.64 -5.75 -16.09
N GLU A 82 7.72 -4.49 -16.50
CA GLU A 82 7.91 -4.08 -17.89
C GLU A 82 9.25 -3.34 -17.99
N LEU A 83 10.06 -3.74 -18.97
CA LEU A 83 11.31 -3.07 -19.30
C LEU A 83 11.16 -2.39 -20.65
N GLY A 84 11.68 -1.18 -20.76
CA GLY A 84 11.77 -0.42 -22.00
C GLY A 84 13.14 0.23 -22.14
N VAL A 85 13.54 0.51 -23.36
CA VAL A 85 14.78 1.24 -23.66
C VAL A 85 14.43 2.55 -24.34
N ASP A 86 15.01 3.64 -23.84
CA ASP A 86 14.85 4.98 -24.37
C ASP A 86 16.24 5.62 -24.55
N GLY A 87 16.79 5.49 -25.76
CA GLY A 87 18.18 5.85 -26.05
C GLY A 87 19.15 5.03 -25.19
N ASP A 88 19.93 5.73 -24.36
CA ASP A 88 20.90 5.14 -23.42
C ASP A 88 20.33 4.89 -22.02
N LEU A 89 19.01 4.98 -21.87
CA LEU A 89 18.31 4.70 -20.63
C LEU A 89 17.51 3.40 -20.73
N VAL A 90 17.57 2.60 -19.68
CA VAL A 90 16.65 1.50 -19.43
C VAL A 90 15.61 1.97 -18.42
N VAL A 91 14.34 1.81 -18.78
CA VAL A 91 13.18 2.16 -17.99
C VAL A 91 12.56 0.88 -17.44
N ALA A 92 12.48 0.75 -16.12
CA ALA A 92 11.76 -0.33 -15.46
C ALA A 92 10.45 0.19 -14.87
N VAL A 93 9.34 -0.46 -15.22
CA VAL A 93 8.01 -0.18 -14.67
C VAL A 93 7.53 -1.42 -13.94
N VAL A 94 7.30 -1.30 -12.64
CA VAL A 94 6.74 -2.37 -11.81
C VAL A 94 5.32 -2.00 -11.45
N ARG A 95 4.37 -2.90 -11.70
CA ARG A 95 2.96 -2.73 -11.32
C ARG A 95 2.53 -3.86 -10.41
N ALA A 96 1.79 -3.54 -9.36
CA ALA A 96 1.20 -4.53 -8.48
C ALA A 96 -0.24 -4.13 -8.13
N SER A 97 -1.08 -5.14 -7.92
CA SER A 97 -2.41 -4.95 -7.34
C SER A 97 -2.41 -5.62 -5.96
N PRO A 98 -2.39 -4.86 -4.86
CA PRO A 98 -2.62 -5.43 -3.54
C PRO A 98 -3.95 -6.21 -3.55
N GLY A 99 -3.95 -7.42 -2.97
CA GLY A 99 -5.02 -8.42 -3.12
C GLY A 99 -6.43 -8.01 -2.67
N SER A 100 -7.36 -8.98 -2.61
CA SER A 100 -8.83 -8.79 -2.65
C SER A 100 -9.45 -7.76 -1.70
N VAL A 101 -8.80 -7.43 -0.59
CA VAL A 101 -9.28 -6.42 0.38
C VAL A 101 -9.15 -4.99 -0.19
N LEU A 102 -8.25 -4.76 -1.16
CA LEU A 102 -7.93 -3.47 -1.76
C LEU A 102 -8.00 -3.52 -3.30
N SER A 103 -8.97 -4.24 -3.86
CA SER A 103 -9.09 -4.47 -5.31
C SER A 103 -9.24 -3.19 -6.17
N GLY A 104 -9.50 -2.04 -5.55
CA GLY A 104 -9.54 -0.73 -6.21
C GLY A 104 -8.20 0.01 -6.28
N ILE A 105 -7.15 -0.46 -5.60
CA ILE A 105 -5.85 0.22 -5.56
C ILE A 105 -4.89 -0.47 -6.52
N ARG A 106 -4.35 0.29 -7.48
CA ARG A 106 -3.21 -0.12 -8.30
C ARG A 106 -1.99 0.65 -7.83
N LEU A 107 -0.90 -0.07 -7.62
CA LEU A 107 0.39 0.50 -7.28
C LEU A 107 1.30 0.38 -8.51
N ASP A 108 1.89 1.49 -8.92
CA ASP A 108 2.89 1.53 -9.97
C ASP A 108 4.13 2.27 -9.48
N ALA A 109 5.29 1.84 -9.96
CA ALA A 109 6.52 2.61 -9.83
C ALA A 109 7.33 2.49 -11.12
N ARG A 110 7.99 3.60 -11.46
CA ARG A 110 8.87 3.72 -12.61
C ARG A 110 10.25 4.16 -12.13
N ALA A 111 11.28 3.49 -12.61
CA ALA A 111 12.66 3.89 -12.40
C ALA A 111 13.44 3.81 -13.71
N VAL A 112 14.56 4.52 -13.77
CA VAL A 112 15.42 4.60 -14.95
C VAL A 112 16.87 4.42 -14.54
N ALA A 113 17.66 3.81 -15.42
CA ALA A 113 19.11 3.68 -15.26
C ALA A 113 19.80 3.80 -16.62
N HIS A 114 21.06 4.24 -16.64
CA HIS A 114 21.84 4.23 -17.87
C HIS A 114 22.20 2.81 -18.29
N ARG A 115 22.20 2.58 -19.60
CA ARG A 115 22.71 1.36 -20.19
C ARG A 115 24.23 1.43 -20.20
N GLU A 116 24.88 0.43 -19.63
CA GLU A 116 26.30 0.24 -19.81
C GLU A 116 26.51 -0.19 -21.27
N GLU A 117 27.00 0.73 -22.10
CA GLU A 117 27.44 0.41 -23.45
C GLU A 117 28.53 -0.67 -23.35
N SER A 118 28.25 -1.86 -23.87
CA SER A 118 29.29 -2.83 -24.18
C SER A 118 30.16 -2.22 -25.28
N ILE A 119 31.19 -1.46 -24.91
CA ILE A 119 32.24 -1.02 -25.82
C ILE A 119 32.88 -2.29 -26.39
N GLY A 120 32.45 -2.68 -27.59
CA GLY A 120 32.76 -3.97 -28.20
C GLY A 120 32.11 -4.15 -29.56
N GLY A 121 32.48 -3.28 -30.50
CA GLY A 121 32.24 -3.42 -31.95
C GLY A 121 33.39 -2.81 -32.72
#